data_AF-A0A1J0VN35-F1
#
_entry.id   AF-A0A1J0VN35-F1
#
_cell.length_a   1.000
_cell.length_b   1.000
_cell.length_c   1.000
_cell.angle_alpha   90.00
_cell.angle_beta   90.00
_cell.angle_gamma   90.00
#
_symmetry.space_group_name_H-M   'P 1'
#
loop_
_entity.id
_entity.type
_entity.pdbx_description
1 polymer ?
#
loop_
_entity_poly.entity_id
_entity_poly.type
_entity_poly.pdbx_seq_one_letter_code
_entity_poly.pdbx_strand_id
1 'polypeptide(L)'
;MMAEFAPGHVVELRPGPNHFQLLPGHHRVQLWSQYAWRCGRATLDIDTTRGPVHLYYAAPYTIHSRGAAGFVPQERPGMRAKIAIFATAILVPLLIVAVALLQR
;
A
#
# COMPACT_ATOMS: atom_id res chain seq x y z
N MET A 1 -6.54 -1.36 -7.17
CA MET A 1 -5.06 -1.30 -7.03
C MET A 1 -4.48 -1.45 -8.43
N MET A 2 -3.20 -1.18 -8.67
CA MET A 2 -2.59 -1.24 -10.01
C MET A 2 -1.31 -2.08 -9.95
N ALA A 3 -1.07 -2.84 -11.02
CA ALA A 3 0.18 -3.55 -11.25
C ALA A 3 0.72 -3.20 -12.64
N GLU A 4 2.03 -3.09 -12.76
CA GLU A 4 2.74 -2.95 -14.04
C GLU A 4 3.77 -4.09 -14.11
N PHE A 5 3.56 -5.02 -15.04
CA PHE A 5 4.44 -6.18 -15.24
C PHE A 5 5.55 -5.91 -16.26
N ALA A 6 5.32 -4.96 -17.17
CA ALA A 6 6.24 -4.48 -18.18
C ALA A 6 5.96 -3.00 -18.45
N PRO A 7 6.93 -2.21 -18.96
CA PRO A 7 6.75 -0.79 -19.23
C PRO A 7 5.49 -0.51 -20.05
N GLY A 8 4.57 0.27 -19.49
CA GLY A 8 3.30 0.65 -20.15
C GLY A 8 2.20 -0.42 -20.11
N HIS A 9 2.48 -1.62 -19.59
CA HIS A 9 1.48 -2.67 -19.40
C HIS A 9 0.91 -2.63 -17.99
N VAL A 10 0.02 -1.66 -17.77
CA VAL A 10 -0.66 -1.44 -16.49
C VAL A 10 -1.99 -2.18 -16.45
N VAL A 11 -2.19 -2.96 -15.40
CA VAL A 11 -3.46 -3.67 -15.14
C VAL A 11 -4.05 -3.25 -13.81
N GLU A 12 -5.38 -3.16 -13.78
CA GLU A 12 -6.13 -2.94 -12.55
C GLU A 12 -6.29 -4.24 -11.77
N LEU A 13 -5.98 -4.17 -10.49
CA LEU A 13 -6.14 -5.24 -9.51
C LEU A 13 -7.42 -5.04 -8.70
N ARG A 14 -8.19 -6.12 -8.57
CA ARG A 14 -9.36 -6.21 -7.68
C ARG A 14 -8.93 -6.66 -6.27
N PRO A 15 -9.71 -6.35 -5.22
CA PRO A 15 -9.50 -6.96 -3.91
C PRO A 15 -9.57 -8.49 -3.98
N GLY A 16 -8.63 -9.18 -3.33
CA GLY A 16 -8.54 -10.64 -3.33
C GLY A 16 -7.58 -11.21 -4.39
N PRO A 17 -7.70 -12.51 -4.71
CA PRO A 17 -6.84 -13.17 -5.69
C PRO A 17 -7.05 -12.59 -7.10
N ASN A 18 -5.96 -12.28 -7.78
CA ASN A 18 -5.95 -11.90 -9.19
C ASN A 18 -5.03 -12.86 -9.95
N HIS A 19 -5.48 -13.36 -11.10
CA HIS A 19 -4.71 -14.29 -11.92
C HIS A 19 -4.35 -13.62 -13.24
N PHE A 20 -3.06 -13.68 -13.58
CA PHE A 20 -2.51 -13.12 -14.81
C PHE A 20 -1.65 -14.16 -15.50
N GLN A 21 -1.70 -14.19 -16.83
CA GLN A 21 -0.80 -14.99 -17.64
C GLN A 21 0.35 -14.10 -18.11
N LEU A 22 1.57 -14.54 -17.81
CA LEU A 22 2.80 -13.88 -18.23
C LEU A 22 3.62 -14.88 -19.05
N LEU A 23 4.39 -14.36 -20.01
CA LEU A 23 5.37 -15.18 -20.71
C LEU A 23 6.45 -15.66 -19.73
N PRO A 24 6.98 -16.89 -19.89
CA PRO A 24 8.09 -17.36 -19.08
C PRO A 24 9.30 -16.42 -19.15
N GLY A 25 9.79 -15.99 -17.99
CA GLY A 25 10.92 -15.09 -17.88
C GLY A 25 11.01 -14.35 -16.54
N HIS A 26 11.98 -13.44 -16.46
CA HIS A 26 12.18 -12.55 -15.32
C HIS A 26 11.45 -11.23 -15.54
N HIS A 27 10.54 -10.88 -14.63
CA HIS A 27 9.73 -9.66 -14.73
C HIS A 27 9.92 -8.80 -13.49
N ARG A 28 9.97 -7.48 -13.68
CA ARG A 28 9.94 -6.52 -12.59
C ARG A 28 8.54 -5.96 -12.45
N VAL A 29 7.84 -6.38 -11.40
CA VAL A 29 6.46 -5.95 -11.13
C VAL A 29 6.48 -4.70 -10.26
N GLN A 30 5.81 -3.65 -10.70
CA GLN A 30 5.53 -2.47 -9.87
C GLN A 30 4.06 -2.48 -9.44
N LEU A 31 3.82 -2.28 -8.15
CA LEU A 31 2.49 -2.31 -7.54
C LEU A 31 2.22 -0.98 -6.84
N TRP A 32 1.03 -0.42 -7.02
CA TRP A 32 0.61 0.79 -6.31
C TRP A 32 -0.91 0.87 -6.13
N SER A 33 -1.35 1.74 -5.24
CA SER A 33 -2.74 2.18 -5.17
C SER A 33 -2.91 3.50 -5.89
N GLN A 34 -3.89 3.54 -6.81
CA GLN A 34 -4.25 4.75 -7.53
C GLN A 34 -5.33 5.51 -6.76
N TYR A 35 -4.98 6.67 -6.21
CA TYR A 35 -5.91 7.69 -5.70
C TYR A 35 -5.77 8.94 -6.58
N ALA A 36 -5.74 10.14 -5.98
CA ALA A 36 -5.31 11.37 -6.67
C ALA A 36 -3.85 11.29 -7.17
N TRP A 37 -3.01 10.47 -6.52
CA TRP A 37 -1.61 10.24 -6.85
C TRP A 37 -1.28 8.74 -6.77
N ARG A 38 -0.15 8.32 -7.34
CA ARG A 38 0.38 6.95 -7.17
C ARG A 38 0.94 6.79 -5.76
N CYS A 39 0.20 6.08 -4.90
CA CYS A 39 0.55 5.89 -3.50
C CYS A 39 0.97 4.44 -3.22
N GLY A 40 1.78 4.21 -2.19
CA GLY A 40 2.09 2.86 -1.77
C GLY A 40 2.91 2.05 -2.77
N ARG A 41 3.80 2.69 -3.52
CA ARG A 41 4.62 1.98 -4.53
C ARG A 41 5.45 0.88 -3.87
N ALA A 42 5.42 -0.30 -4.47
CA ALA A 42 6.28 -1.43 -4.16
C ALA A 42 6.79 -2.05 -5.46
N THR A 43 7.97 -2.64 -5.42
CA THR A 43 8.58 -3.30 -6.59
C THR A 43 9.05 -4.68 -6.18
N LEU A 44 8.83 -5.67 -7.04
CA LEU A 44 9.21 -7.04 -6.81
C LEU A 44 9.68 -7.67 -8.12
N ASP A 45 10.83 -8.33 -8.09
CA ASP A 45 11.35 -9.09 -9.22
C ASP A 45 10.84 -10.54 -9.10
N ILE A 46 10.24 -11.06 -10.18
CA ILE A 46 9.65 -12.40 -10.22
C ILE A 46 10.30 -13.23 -11.33
N ASP A 47 10.36 -14.53 -11.10
CA ASP A 47 10.81 -15.52 -12.09
C ASP A 47 9.66 -16.49 -12.38
N THR A 48 9.14 -16.42 -13.60
CA THR A 48 8.02 -17.25 -14.07
C THR A 48 8.48 -18.46 -14.88
N THR A 49 9.79 -18.69 -15.01
CA THR A 49 10.35 -19.83 -15.78
C THR A 49 10.07 -21.19 -15.13
N ARG A 50 9.81 -21.20 -13.82
CA ARG A 50 9.58 -22.41 -13.02
C ARG A 50 8.10 -22.69 -12.73
N GLY A 51 7.20 -21.94 -13.35
CA GLY A 51 5.76 -22.09 -13.17
C GLY A 51 5.10 -20.90 -12.46
N PRO A 52 3.89 -21.10 -11.91
CA PRO A 52 3.11 -20.02 -11.29
C PRO A 52 3.83 -19.41 -10.08
N VAL A 53 3.76 -18.08 -9.98
CA VAL A 53 4.33 -17.31 -8.86
C VAL A 53 3.20 -16.61 -8.11
N HIS A 54 3.14 -16.82 -6.80
CA HIS A 54 2.19 -16.14 -5.93
C HIS A 54 2.80 -14.88 -5.34
N LEU A 55 2.06 -13.77 -5.44
CA LEU A 55 2.48 -12.46 -4.97
C LEU A 55 1.41 -11.86 -4.06
N TYR A 56 1.87 -11.23 -2.99
CA TYR A 56 1.03 -10.51 -2.06
C TYR A 56 1.42 -9.05 -2.04
N TYR A 57 0.42 -8.18 -2.14
CA TYR A 57 0.59 -6.74 -2.07
C TYR A 57 -0.33 -6.17 -1.00
N ALA A 58 0.24 -5.39 -0.09
CA ALA A 58 -0.46 -4.63 0.92
C ALA A 58 -0.26 -3.13 0.67
N ALA A 59 -1.33 -2.47 0.19
CA ALA A 59 -1.37 -1.02 0.06
C ALA A 59 -1.28 -0.37 1.45
N PRO A 60 -0.56 0.75 1.65
CA PRO A 60 -0.42 1.39 2.96
C PRO A 60 -1.75 1.92 3.54
N TYR A 61 -1.79 2.20 4.84
CA TYR A 61 -2.91 2.92 5.46
C TYR A 61 -2.97 4.41 5.09
N THR A 62 -1.83 5.01 4.75
CA THR A 62 -1.72 6.44 4.44
C THR A 62 -1.08 6.65 3.07
N ILE A 63 -1.42 7.76 2.41
CA ILE A 63 -0.89 8.11 1.08
C ILE A 63 0.64 8.35 1.07
N HIS A 64 1.21 8.69 2.23
CA HIS A 64 2.62 9.03 2.39
C HIS A 64 3.54 7.82 2.59
N SER A 65 2.98 6.64 2.84
CA SER A 65 3.78 5.44 3.10
C SER A 65 4.01 4.65 1.81
N ARG A 66 5.13 3.90 1.77
CA ARG A 66 5.34 2.87 0.74
C ARG A 66 4.41 1.69 1.00
N GLY A 67 4.08 0.95 -0.06
CA GLY A 67 3.37 -0.33 0.08
C GLY A 67 4.35 -1.45 0.38
N ALA A 68 3.82 -2.59 0.78
CA ALA A 68 4.61 -3.80 0.99
C ALA A 68 4.23 -4.84 -0.07
N ALA A 69 5.22 -5.41 -0.74
CA ALA A 69 5.04 -6.50 -1.69
C ALA A 69 6.00 -7.64 -1.36
N GLY A 70 5.55 -8.89 -1.53
CA GLY A 70 6.39 -10.05 -1.30
C GLY A 70 5.72 -11.36 -1.71
N PHE A 71 6.45 -12.46 -1.56
CA PHE A 71 5.99 -13.81 -1.88
C PHE A 71 5.17 -14.46 -0.75
N VAL A 72 5.06 -13.78 0.38
CA VAL A 72 4.24 -14.18 1.54
C VAL A 72 3.28 -13.05 1.89
N PRO A 73 2.16 -13.33 2.58
CA PRO A 73 1.25 -12.29 3.07
C PRO A 73 2.00 -11.15 3.76
N GLN A 74 1.75 -9.92 3.30
CA GLN A 74 2.43 -8.72 3.79
C GLN A 74 1.57 -7.97 4.81
N GLU A 75 2.18 -7.53 5.90
CA GLU A 75 1.51 -6.60 6.81
C GLU A 75 1.34 -5.23 6.17
N ARG A 76 0.25 -4.54 6.55
CA ARG A 76 -0.10 -3.25 5.97
C ARG A 76 0.74 -2.13 6.59
N PRO A 77 1.63 -1.46 5.83
CA PRO A 77 2.50 -0.43 6.39
C PRO A 77 1.72 0.84 6.76
N GLY A 78 2.27 1.58 7.74
CA GLY A 78 1.74 2.88 8.16
C GLY A 78 0.73 2.83 9.32
N MET A 79 0.63 1.71 10.05
CA MET A 79 -0.26 1.61 11.23
C MET A 79 0.07 2.66 12.29
N ARG A 80 1.36 2.88 12.61
CA ARG A 80 1.79 3.90 13.58
C ARG A 80 1.41 5.32 13.14
N ALA A 81 1.60 5.64 11.86
CA ALA A 81 1.21 6.92 11.29
C ALA A 81 -0.31 7.13 11.37
N LYS A 82 -1.10 6.09 11.07
CA LYS A 82 -2.56 6.10 11.25
C LYS A 82 -2.93 6.42 12.71
N ILE A 83 -2.35 5.72 13.68
CA ILE A 83 -2.62 5.94 15.11
C ILE A 83 -2.27 7.38 15.51
N ALA A 84 -1.11 7.88 15.11
CA ALA A 84 -0.68 9.24 15.43
C ALA A 84 -1.66 10.30 14.90
N ILE A 85 -2.10 10.18 13.63
CA ILE A 85 -3.07 11.11 13.02
C ILE A 85 -4.38 11.14 13.82
N PHE A 86 -4.94 9.96 14.14
CA PHE A 86 -6.19 9.89 14.91
C PHE A 86 -6.02 10.41 16.34
N ALA A 87 -4.91 10.05 17.01
CA ALA A 87 -4.63 10.52 18.36
C ALA A 87 -4.50 12.05 18.40
N THR A 88 -3.74 12.65 17.49
CA THR A 88 -3.58 14.11 17.41
C THR A 88 -4.90 14.81 17.11
N ALA A 89 -5.70 14.28 16.17
CA ALA A 89 -7.00 14.86 15.81
C ALA A 89 -7.99 14.90 16.99
N ILE A 90 -7.88 13.97 17.94
CA ILE A 90 -8.74 13.90 19.13
C ILE A 90 -8.15 14.72 20.29
N LEU A 91 -6.85 14.54 20.57
CA LEU A 91 -6.21 15.12 21.75
C LEU A 91 -6.05 16.63 21.65
N VAL A 92 -5.77 17.18 20.47
CA VAL A 92 -5.56 18.63 20.31
C VAL A 92 -6.83 19.44 20.61
N PRO A 93 -8.01 19.12 20.05
CA PRO A 93 -9.25 19.82 20.42
C PRO A 93 -9.59 19.68 21.91
N LEU A 94 -9.42 18.48 22.48
CA LEU A 94 -9.67 18.26 23.90
C LEU A 94 -8.76 19.12 24.78
N LEU A 95 -7.48 19.23 24.42
CA LEU A 95 -6.52 20.09 25.12
C LEU A 95 -6.91 21.56 25.02
N ILE A 96 -7.34 22.03 23.85
CA ILE A 96 -7.81 23.41 23.66
C ILE A 96 -9.00 23.71 24.58
N VAL A 97 -10.00 22.80 24.63
CA VAL A 97 -11.17 22.96 25.51
C VAL A 97 -10.77 22.94 26.98
N ALA A 98 -9.89 22.01 27.38
CA ALA A 98 -9.42 21.92 28.77
C ALA A 98 -8.67 23.19 29.20
N VAL A 99 -7.80 23.74 28.34
CA VAL A 99 -7.11 25.00 28.60
C VAL A 99 -8.10 26.16 28.70
N ALA A 100 -9.09 26.24 27.80
CA ALA A 100 -10.12 27.28 27.85
C ALA A 100 -10.98 27.21 29.12
N LEU A 101 -11.28 26.00 29.62
CA LEU A 101 -11.99 25.80 30.89
C LEU A 101 -11.15 26.19 32.11
N LEU A 102 -9.84 25.94 32.09
CA LEU A 102 -8.91 26.32 33.17
C LEU A 102 -8.63 27.83 33.24
N GLN A 103 -8.89 28.56 32.16
CA GLN A 103 -8.71 30.02 32.08
C GLN A 103 -9.96 30.82 32.49
N ARG A 104 -11.07 30.14 32.79
CA ARG A 104 -12.31 30.74 33.30
C ARG A 104 -12.34 30.75 34.83
#